data_AF-A0A7S4HNJ5-F1
#
_entry.id   AF-A0A7S4HNJ5-F1
#
_cell.length_a   1.000
_cell.length_b   1.000
_cell.length_c   1.000
_cell.angle_alpha   90.00
_cell.angle_beta   90.00
_cell.angle_gamma   90.00
#
_symmetry.space_group_name_H-M   'P 1'
#
loop_
_entity.id
_entity.type
_entity.pdbx_description
1 polymer ?
#
loop_
_entity_poly.entity_id
_entity_poly.type
_entity_poly.pdbx_seq_one_letter_code
_entity_poly.pdbx_strand_id
1 'polypeptide(L)'
;MDEICAVVLDLGSDSSKAGFGGEQKPRTVFPSLLGKTKAEKDSYGYYSKFKFVGYDALSLNPTEVVSMERPICRGKVQDWDAVESILHYCFYNELRVAPEEHPIFFTEPPNPTERSREVLTQIMFETFSNPAMFVAPASLLALHACHKSSGIVVDFGRNKTDIIPIYNNTVLQSDTKTLQVGGMDISSHLLHLLSKKNYALSLDTANEIKEKLSYVSYNGKKEERISRFVHDLERVYNDIHIDTERFLCTEIL
;
A
#
# COMPACT_ATOMS: atom_id res chain seq x y z
N MET A 1 -25.78 -23.35 -12.46
CA MET A 1 -25.39 -21.94 -12.60
C MET A 1 -23.99 -21.87 -12.08
N ASP A 2 -23.04 -21.47 -12.91
CA ASP A 2 -21.68 -21.23 -12.40
C ASP A 2 -21.79 -20.15 -11.33
N GLU A 3 -21.23 -20.45 -10.16
CA GLU A 3 -21.29 -19.56 -9.01
C GLU A 3 -20.40 -18.36 -9.32
N ILE A 4 -21.01 -17.17 -9.47
CA ILE A 4 -20.26 -15.94 -9.74
C ILE A 4 -19.48 -15.59 -8.48
N CYS A 5 -18.16 -15.79 -8.52
CA CYS A 5 -17.29 -15.42 -7.40
C CYS A 5 -17.21 -13.90 -7.25
N ALA A 6 -17.30 -13.42 -6.01
CA ALA A 6 -17.06 -12.03 -5.70
C ALA A 6 -15.58 -11.66 -5.93
N VAL A 7 -15.32 -10.47 -6.44
CA VAL A 7 -13.96 -9.91 -6.49
C VAL A 7 -13.68 -9.22 -5.16
N VAL A 8 -12.57 -9.56 -4.51
CA VAL A 8 -12.13 -8.96 -3.26
C VAL A 8 -11.04 -7.93 -3.56
N LEU A 9 -11.21 -6.70 -3.08
CA LEU A 9 -10.31 -5.57 -3.29
C LEU A 9 -9.86 -4.95 -1.98
N ASP A 10 -8.54 -4.84 -1.82
CA ASP A 10 -7.89 -4.10 -0.74
C ASP A 10 -7.00 -2.98 -1.32
N LEU A 11 -7.48 -1.73 -1.23
CA LEU A 11 -6.78 -0.57 -1.76
C LEU A 11 -5.87 0.06 -0.70
N GLY A 12 -4.61 -0.36 -0.68
CA GLY A 12 -3.61 0.17 0.24
C GLY A 12 -2.97 1.48 -0.23
N SER A 13 -2.30 2.18 0.69
CA SER A 13 -1.46 3.36 0.37
C SER A 13 -0.17 3.01 -0.38
N ASP A 14 0.33 1.80 -0.14
CA ASP A 14 1.53 1.27 -0.80
C ASP A 14 1.19 0.43 -2.03
N SER A 15 0.32 -0.53 -1.82
CA SER A 15 -0.02 -1.57 -2.79
C SER A 15 -1.49 -1.92 -2.67
N SER A 16 -2.10 -2.14 -3.82
CA SER A 16 -3.44 -2.69 -3.95
C SER A 16 -3.36 -4.20 -4.11
N LYS A 17 -4.30 -4.92 -3.51
CA LYS A 17 -4.43 -6.38 -3.63
C LYS A 17 -5.81 -6.71 -4.16
N ALA A 18 -5.86 -7.69 -5.06
CA ALA A 18 -7.11 -8.13 -5.63
C ALA A 18 -7.11 -9.63 -5.94
N GLY A 19 -8.28 -10.24 -5.87
CA GLY A 19 -8.47 -11.66 -6.17
C GLY A 19 -9.94 -12.05 -6.09
N PHE A 20 -10.21 -13.36 -6.11
CA PHE A 20 -11.57 -13.88 -6.05
C PHE A 20 -11.88 -14.48 -4.69
N GLY A 21 -13.14 -14.36 -4.26
CA GLY A 21 -13.64 -15.01 -3.05
C GLY A 21 -13.37 -16.52 -3.11
N GLY A 22 -12.85 -17.07 -2.01
CA GLY A 22 -12.46 -18.48 -1.89
C GLY A 22 -10.98 -18.77 -2.22
N GLU A 23 -10.24 -17.83 -2.83
CA GLU A 23 -8.81 -17.97 -3.03
C GLU A 23 -8.02 -17.78 -1.72
N GLN A 24 -6.91 -18.52 -1.57
CA GLN A 24 -6.06 -18.48 -0.36
C GLN A 24 -5.16 -17.23 -0.30
N LYS A 25 -4.89 -16.62 -1.46
CA LYS A 25 -4.01 -15.46 -1.63
C LYS A 25 -4.61 -14.55 -2.70
N PRO A 26 -4.35 -13.24 -2.67
CA PRO A 26 -4.73 -12.37 -3.78
C PRO A 26 -4.09 -12.87 -5.07
N ARG A 27 -4.84 -12.79 -6.17
CA ARG A 27 -4.34 -13.13 -7.51
C ARG A 27 -3.33 -12.10 -8.01
N THR A 28 -3.50 -10.84 -7.62
CA THR A 28 -2.58 -9.76 -7.95
C THR A 28 -2.28 -8.88 -6.73
N VAL A 29 -1.05 -8.39 -6.69
CA VAL A 29 -0.58 -7.32 -5.80
C VAL A 29 0.23 -6.37 -6.64
N PHE A 30 -0.16 -5.10 -6.68
CA PHE A 30 0.52 -4.09 -7.49
C PHE A 30 0.62 -2.75 -6.74
N PRO A 31 1.61 -1.89 -7.05
CA PRO A 31 1.77 -0.60 -6.39
C PRO A 31 0.53 0.30 -6.58
N SER A 32 0.06 0.92 -5.51
CA SER A 32 -1.00 1.95 -5.55
C SER A 32 -0.43 3.29 -6.05
N LEU A 33 0.10 3.28 -7.26
CA LEU A 33 0.89 4.35 -7.85
C LEU A 33 0.33 4.72 -9.21
N LEU A 34 0.18 6.02 -9.45
CA LEU A 34 -0.22 6.59 -10.72
C LEU A 34 0.93 7.42 -11.29
N GLY A 35 1.39 7.07 -12.49
CA GLY A 35 2.32 7.85 -13.30
C GLY A 35 1.57 8.66 -14.35
N LYS A 36 1.83 9.96 -14.40
CA LYS A 36 1.30 10.86 -15.45
C LYS A 36 2.47 11.27 -16.35
N THR A 37 2.34 11.06 -17.66
CA THR A 37 3.35 11.52 -18.63
C THR A 37 2.98 12.88 -19.23
N LYS A 38 3.94 13.47 -19.96
CA LYS A 38 3.70 14.71 -20.70
C LYS A 38 2.58 14.47 -21.71
N ALA A 39 1.75 15.49 -21.91
CA ALA A 39 0.70 15.44 -22.92
C ALA A 39 1.37 15.43 -24.30
N GLU A 40 1.18 14.36 -25.05
CA GLU A 40 1.65 14.27 -26.43
C GLU A 40 0.47 14.50 -27.38
N LYS A 41 0.77 15.13 -28.53
CA LYS A 41 -0.20 15.23 -29.61
C LYS A 41 -0.27 13.89 -30.31
N ASP A 42 -1.46 13.31 -30.37
CA ASP A 42 -1.71 12.20 -31.26
C ASP A 42 -1.63 12.64 -32.74
N SER A 43 -1.74 11.68 -33.65
CA SER A 43 -1.71 11.91 -35.10
C SER A 43 -2.83 12.83 -35.61
N TYR A 44 -3.84 13.11 -34.78
CA TYR A 44 -4.98 13.96 -35.07
C TYR A 44 -4.90 15.34 -34.38
N GLY A 45 -3.81 15.61 -33.66
CA GLY A 45 -3.54 16.89 -33.00
C GLY A 45 -4.21 17.06 -31.62
N TYR A 46 -4.84 16.01 -31.07
CA TYR A 46 -5.38 16.01 -29.72
C TYR A 46 -4.28 15.71 -28.70
N TYR A 47 -4.25 16.48 -27.63
CA TYR A 47 -3.37 16.23 -26.50
C TYR A 47 -3.95 15.12 -25.64
N SER A 48 -3.25 13.99 -25.54
CA SER A 48 -3.59 12.92 -24.60
C SER A 48 -2.56 12.88 -23.49
N LYS A 49 -3.04 12.93 -22.24
CA LYS A 49 -2.22 12.61 -21.06
C LYS A 49 -2.36 11.12 -20.83
N PHE A 50 -1.26 10.38 -20.87
CA PHE A 50 -1.29 8.97 -20.53
C PHE A 50 -1.17 8.82 -19.01
N LYS A 51 -2.08 8.03 -18.44
CA LYS A 51 -2.07 7.59 -17.05
C LYS A 51 -1.60 6.14 -17.04
N PHE A 52 -0.54 5.86 -16.30
CA PHE A 52 -0.03 4.51 -16.07
C PHE A 52 -0.23 4.17 -14.60
N VAL A 53 -0.53 2.91 -14.31
CA VAL A 53 -0.82 2.45 -12.95
C VAL A 53 0.13 1.32 -12.57
N GLY A 54 0.50 1.23 -11.30
CA GLY A 54 1.21 0.06 -10.77
C GLY A 54 2.61 -0.08 -11.36
N TYR A 55 2.93 -1.29 -11.83
CA TYR A 55 4.25 -1.59 -12.39
C TYR A 55 4.48 -0.89 -13.75
N ASP A 56 3.40 -0.59 -14.49
CA ASP A 56 3.52 0.17 -15.74
C ASP A 56 4.00 1.59 -15.46
N ALA A 57 3.54 2.20 -14.36
CA ALA A 57 4.01 3.52 -13.93
C ALA A 57 5.50 3.50 -13.53
N LEU A 58 5.95 2.44 -12.86
CA LEU A 58 7.36 2.27 -12.46
C LEU A 58 8.30 2.00 -13.63
N SER A 59 7.75 1.46 -14.73
CA SER A 59 8.52 1.13 -15.93
C SER A 59 8.69 2.32 -16.89
N LEU A 60 8.10 3.48 -16.56
CA LEU A 60 8.21 4.69 -17.38
C LEU A 60 9.63 5.27 -17.36
N ASN A 61 10.05 5.80 -18.51
CA ASN A 61 11.27 6.58 -18.60
C ASN A 61 11.17 7.83 -17.71
N PRO A 62 12.10 8.06 -16.76
CA PRO A 62 12.03 9.21 -15.85
C PRO A 62 11.95 10.57 -16.55
N THR A 63 12.44 10.69 -17.79
CA THR A 63 12.41 11.91 -18.61
C THR A 63 11.03 12.26 -19.16
N GLU A 64 10.13 11.28 -19.25
CA GLU A 64 8.77 11.40 -19.80
C GLU A 64 7.71 11.59 -18.69
N VAL A 65 8.05 11.22 -17.46
CA VAL A 65 7.19 11.33 -16.28
C VAL A 65 7.07 12.79 -15.83
N VAL A 66 5.82 13.25 -15.68
CA VAL A 66 5.47 14.56 -15.11
C VAL A 66 5.25 14.45 -13.61
N SER A 67 4.51 13.43 -13.17
CA SER A 67 4.29 13.18 -11.75
C SER A 67 4.07 11.70 -11.45
N MET A 68 4.47 11.31 -10.24
CA MET A 68 4.23 10.00 -9.63
C MET A 68 3.46 10.23 -8.34
N GLU A 69 2.23 9.74 -8.29
CA GLU A 69 1.27 10.08 -7.24
C GLU A 69 0.68 8.81 -6.61
N ARG A 70 0.59 8.81 -5.28
CA ARG A 70 -0.13 7.77 -4.52
C ARG A 70 -1.42 8.37 -4.01
N PRO A 71 -2.59 7.93 -4.53
CA PRO A 71 -3.84 8.63 -4.24
C PRO A 71 -4.40 8.35 -2.86
N ILE A 72 -3.84 7.37 -2.14
CA ILE A 72 -4.24 7.01 -0.79
C ILE A 72 -3.10 7.36 0.17
N CYS A 73 -3.35 8.28 1.10
CA CYS A 73 -2.38 8.69 2.11
C CYS A 73 -3.03 8.63 3.49
N ARG A 74 -2.37 7.97 4.44
CA ARG A 74 -2.83 7.85 5.85
C ARG A 74 -4.28 7.35 5.97
N GLY A 75 -4.67 6.43 5.08
CA GLY A 75 -6.02 5.85 5.03
C GLY A 75 -7.11 6.79 4.50
N LYS A 76 -6.74 7.88 3.83
CA LYS A 76 -7.67 8.80 3.17
C LYS A 76 -7.33 8.91 1.69
N VAL A 77 -8.35 8.81 0.85
CA VAL A 77 -8.23 9.10 -0.59
C VAL A 77 -8.05 10.61 -0.78
N GLN A 78 -6.98 10.99 -1.46
CA GLN A 78 -6.63 12.37 -1.83
C GLN A 78 -7.09 12.73 -3.25
N ASP A 79 -7.09 11.75 -4.16
CA ASP A 79 -7.47 11.90 -5.56
C ASP A 79 -8.34 10.70 -5.97
N TRP A 80 -9.63 10.94 -6.17
CA TRP A 80 -10.60 9.91 -6.55
C TRP A 80 -10.51 9.52 -8.03
N ASP A 81 -10.10 10.43 -8.91
CA ASP A 81 -9.89 10.12 -10.34
C ASP A 81 -8.72 9.15 -10.52
N ALA A 82 -7.70 9.29 -9.66
CA ALA A 82 -6.58 8.37 -9.59
C ALA A 82 -6.99 7.01 -9.00
N VAL A 83 -7.88 6.97 -8.00
CA VAL A 83 -8.45 5.71 -7.49
C VAL A 83 -9.28 5.00 -8.56
N GLU A 84 -10.12 5.73 -9.30
CA GLU A 84 -10.88 5.17 -10.43
C GLU A 84 -9.95 4.57 -11.50
N SER A 85 -8.84 5.27 -11.81
CA SER A 85 -7.82 4.75 -12.73
C SER A 85 -7.16 3.46 -12.20
N ILE A 86 -6.92 3.37 -10.89
CA ILE A 86 -6.42 2.16 -10.22
C ILE A 86 -7.43 1.01 -10.29
N LEU A 87 -8.72 1.30 -10.07
CA LEU A 87 -9.79 0.31 -10.17
C LEU A 87 -9.92 -0.23 -11.59
N HIS A 88 -9.89 0.65 -12.59
CA HIS A 88 -9.92 0.25 -14.00
C HIS A 88 -8.73 -0.67 -14.34
N TYR A 89 -7.52 -0.30 -13.93
CA TYR A 89 -6.33 -1.14 -14.10
C TYR A 89 -6.51 -2.51 -13.41
N CYS A 90 -7.02 -2.52 -12.19
CA CYS A 90 -7.26 -3.74 -11.44
C CYS A 90 -8.23 -4.69 -12.16
N PHE A 91 -9.37 -4.18 -12.65
CA PHE A 91 -10.38 -5.01 -13.29
C PHE A 91 -9.95 -5.50 -14.67
N TYR A 92 -9.49 -4.60 -15.54
CA TYR A 92 -9.30 -4.92 -16.95
C TYR A 92 -7.88 -5.42 -17.28
N ASN A 93 -6.84 -4.93 -16.59
CA ASN A 93 -5.45 -5.32 -16.86
C ASN A 93 -5.05 -6.52 -16.01
N GLU A 94 -5.24 -6.43 -14.68
CA GLU A 94 -4.76 -7.42 -13.73
C GLU A 94 -5.68 -8.65 -13.66
N LEU A 95 -6.95 -8.44 -13.29
CA LEU A 95 -7.91 -9.55 -13.12
C LEU A 95 -8.55 -10.00 -14.44
N ARG A 96 -8.62 -9.11 -15.43
CA ARG A 96 -9.24 -9.32 -16.75
C ARG A 96 -10.71 -9.77 -16.64
N VAL A 97 -11.47 -9.06 -15.82
CA VAL A 97 -12.90 -9.31 -15.57
C VAL A 97 -13.74 -8.08 -15.91
N ALA A 98 -15.01 -8.32 -16.23
CA ALA A 98 -16.03 -7.29 -16.34
C ALA A 98 -16.61 -6.99 -14.95
N PRO A 99 -16.36 -5.82 -14.34
CA PRO A 99 -16.88 -5.50 -13.01
C PRO A 99 -18.42 -5.54 -12.92
N GLU A 100 -19.13 -5.34 -14.03
CA GLU A 100 -20.59 -5.45 -14.14
C GLU A 100 -21.13 -6.89 -14.04
N GLU A 101 -20.26 -7.90 -14.10
CA GLU A 101 -20.65 -9.31 -13.99
C GLU A 101 -20.35 -9.91 -12.61
N HIS A 102 -19.69 -9.17 -11.71
CA HIS A 102 -19.20 -9.71 -10.43
C HIS A 102 -19.59 -8.83 -9.23
N PRO A 103 -20.09 -9.40 -8.12
CA PRO A 103 -20.17 -8.68 -6.86
C PRO A 103 -18.77 -8.28 -6.37
N ILE A 104 -18.64 -7.09 -5.78
CA ILE A 104 -17.36 -6.57 -5.31
C ILE A 104 -17.34 -6.45 -3.78
N PHE A 105 -16.33 -7.02 -3.15
CA PHE A 105 -16.05 -6.91 -1.72
C PHE A 105 -14.85 -5.98 -1.51
N PHE A 106 -15.06 -4.84 -0.86
CA PHE A 106 -14.01 -3.88 -0.54
C PHE A 106 -13.60 -3.96 0.93
N THR A 107 -12.31 -3.74 1.19
CA THR A 107 -11.82 -3.38 2.51
C THR A 107 -11.87 -1.85 2.70
N GLU A 108 -12.10 -1.41 3.94
CA GLU A 108 -11.99 0.01 4.32
C GLU A 108 -11.10 0.19 5.56
N PRO A 109 -10.48 1.37 5.74
CA PRO A 109 -9.79 1.71 6.99
C PRO A 109 -10.76 1.74 8.18
N PRO A 110 -10.30 1.62 9.44
CA PRO A 110 -11.17 1.51 10.62
C PRO A 110 -12.09 2.73 10.87
N ASN A 111 -11.69 3.91 10.38
CA ASN A 111 -12.40 5.17 10.57
C ASN A 111 -12.64 5.86 9.20
N PRO A 112 -13.49 5.29 8.33
CA PRO A 112 -13.82 5.90 7.05
C PRO A 112 -14.75 7.11 7.25
N THR A 113 -14.72 8.05 6.32
CA THR A 113 -15.74 9.12 6.30
C THR A 113 -16.93 8.68 5.48
N GLU A 114 -18.14 9.13 5.84
CA GLU A 114 -19.36 8.86 5.08
C GLU A 114 -19.19 9.27 3.61
N ARG A 115 -18.66 10.48 3.38
CA ARG A 115 -18.34 10.99 2.05
C ARG A 115 -17.41 10.06 1.27
N SER A 116 -16.40 9.46 1.92
CA SER A 116 -15.51 8.52 1.22
C SER A 116 -16.25 7.26 0.76
N ARG A 117 -17.18 6.74 1.58
CA ARG A 117 -18.00 5.60 1.17
C ARG A 117 -18.98 5.97 0.06
N GLU A 118 -19.59 7.15 0.12
CA GLU A 118 -20.50 7.64 -0.91
C GLU A 118 -19.79 7.74 -2.27
N VAL A 119 -18.61 8.37 -2.32
CA VAL A 119 -17.85 8.52 -3.56
C VAL A 119 -17.39 7.16 -4.09
N LEU A 120 -16.89 6.26 -3.23
CA LEU A 120 -16.55 4.89 -3.66
C LEU A 120 -17.76 4.16 -4.23
N THR A 121 -18.90 4.25 -3.54
CA THR A 121 -20.17 3.63 -3.96
C THR A 121 -20.64 4.17 -5.30
N GLN A 122 -20.55 5.50 -5.48
CA GLN A 122 -20.89 6.17 -6.72
C GLN A 122 -20.03 5.67 -7.88
N ILE A 123 -18.70 5.64 -7.72
CA ILE A 123 -17.78 5.13 -8.75
C ILE A 123 -18.13 3.69 -9.12
N MET A 124 -18.38 2.83 -8.13
CA MET A 124 -18.66 1.41 -8.40
C MET A 124 -19.98 1.20 -9.15
N PHE A 125 -21.05 1.90 -8.78
CA PHE A 125 -22.36 1.71 -9.42
C PHE A 125 -22.54 2.54 -10.69
N GLU A 126 -22.11 3.80 -10.71
CA GLU A 126 -22.33 4.70 -11.86
C GLU A 126 -21.26 4.52 -12.95
N THR A 127 -19.99 4.38 -12.57
CA THR A 127 -18.90 4.22 -13.55
C THR A 127 -18.73 2.77 -13.98
N PHE A 128 -18.66 1.84 -13.03
CA PHE A 128 -18.39 0.42 -13.32
C PHE A 128 -19.64 -0.44 -13.46
N SER A 129 -20.85 0.11 -13.30
CA SER A 129 -22.12 -0.64 -13.41
C SER A 129 -22.14 -1.93 -12.57
N ASN A 130 -21.47 -1.92 -11.42
CA ASN A 130 -21.31 -3.10 -10.57
C ASN A 130 -22.68 -3.60 -10.06
N PRO A 131 -22.98 -4.92 -10.14
CA PRO A 131 -24.28 -5.45 -9.71
C PRO A 131 -24.51 -5.38 -8.20
N ALA A 132 -23.45 -5.50 -7.40
CA ALA A 132 -23.55 -5.46 -5.94
C ALA A 132 -22.18 -5.16 -5.31
N MET A 133 -22.16 -4.44 -4.18
CA MET A 133 -20.95 -4.27 -3.39
C MET A 133 -21.17 -4.46 -1.90
N PHE A 134 -20.12 -4.87 -1.22
CA PHE A 134 -20.04 -4.90 0.23
C PHE A 134 -18.71 -4.30 0.69
N VAL A 135 -18.72 -3.55 1.79
CA VAL A 135 -17.53 -2.90 2.34
C VAL A 135 -17.36 -3.32 3.80
N ALA A 136 -16.16 -3.73 4.18
CA ALA A 136 -15.86 -4.15 5.55
C ALA A 136 -14.52 -3.59 6.07
N PRO A 137 -14.42 -3.29 7.38
CA PRO A 137 -13.16 -2.83 7.97
C PRO A 137 -12.04 -3.87 7.80
N ALA A 138 -10.90 -3.45 7.25
CA ALA A 138 -9.75 -4.33 6.99
C ALA A 138 -9.27 -5.06 8.25
N SER A 139 -9.26 -4.37 9.40
CA SER A 139 -8.87 -4.93 10.69
C SER A 139 -9.79 -6.04 11.18
N LEU A 140 -11.09 -5.91 10.94
CA LEU A 140 -12.06 -6.94 11.31
C LEU A 140 -11.82 -8.20 10.49
N LEU A 141 -11.55 -8.06 9.19
CA LEU A 141 -11.23 -9.17 8.30
C LEU A 141 -9.92 -9.86 8.71
N ALA A 142 -8.89 -9.09 9.07
CA ALA A 142 -7.63 -9.62 9.57
C ALA A 142 -7.82 -10.44 10.85
N LEU A 143 -8.67 -9.99 11.77
CA LEU A 143 -8.99 -10.73 12.99
C LEU A 143 -9.78 -12.02 12.69
N HIS A 144 -10.72 -11.97 11.75
CA HIS A 144 -11.48 -13.13 11.30
C HIS A 144 -10.60 -14.18 10.62
N ALA A 145 -9.59 -13.77 9.86
CA ALA A 145 -8.60 -14.67 9.26
C ALA A 145 -7.82 -15.47 10.34
N CYS A 146 -7.70 -14.93 11.56
CA CYS A 146 -7.11 -15.61 12.72
C CYS A 146 -8.13 -16.44 13.54
N HIS A 147 -9.37 -16.57 13.07
CA HIS A 147 -10.48 -17.24 13.77
C HIS A 147 -10.74 -16.67 15.18
N LYS A 148 -10.58 -15.36 15.35
CA LYS A 148 -10.90 -14.64 16.58
C LYS A 148 -12.06 -13.68 16.35
N SER A 149 -12.87 -13.49 17.38
CA SER A 149 -13.96 -12.50 17.41
C SER A 149 -13.64 -11.27 18.27
N SER A 150 -12.61 -11.37 19.11
CA SER A 150 -12.15 -10.29 19.99
C SER A 150 -10.63 -10.27 20.03
N GLY A 151 -10.04 -9.08 20.07
CA GLY A 151 -8.59 -8.87 20.08
C GLY A 151 -8.21 -7.43 19.79
N ILE A 152 -6.92 -7.15 19.72
CA ILE A 152 -6.38 -5.88 19.24
C ILE A 152 -5.61 -6.16 17.97
N VAL A 153 -5.97 -5.47 16.88
CA VAL A 153 -5.24 -5.51 15.62
C VAL A 153 -4.31 -4.32 15.58
N VAL A 154 -3.02 -4.57 15.34
CA VAL A 154 -2.03 -3.52 15.10
C VAL A 154 -1.65 -3.59 13.63
N ASP A 155 -2.17 -2.66 12.83
CA ASP A 155 -1.99 -2.60 11.39
C ASP A 155 -0.86 -1.60 11.05
N PHE A 156 0.28 -2.13 10.60
CA PHE A 156 1.44 -1.35 10.18
C PHE A 156 1.39 -1.10 8.67
N GLY A 157 0.96 0.09 8.28
CA GLY A 157 0.92 0.51 6.88
C GLY A 157 2.15 1.31 6.43
N ARG A 158 2.10 1.85 5.21
CA ARG A 158 3.16 2.70 4.66
C ARG A 158 3.27 4.06 5.34
N ASN A 159 2.15 4.72 5.64
CA ASN A 159 2.16 6.10 6.15
C ASN A 159 1.61 6.26 7.58
N LYS A 160 1.06 5.19 8.16
CA LYS A 160 0.46 5.20 9.49
C LYS A 160 0.46 3.79 10.07
N THR A 161 0.29 3.74 11.39
CA THR A 161 0.05 2.51 12.15
C THR A 161 -1.24 2.68 12.93
N ASP A 162 -2.19 1.76 12.77
CA ASP A 162 -3.47 1.78 13.49
C ASP A 162 -3.52 0.68 14.56
N ILE A 163 -3.92 1.04 15.77
CA ILE A 163 -4.18 0.12 16.89
C ILE A 163 -5.69 0.08 17.08
N ILE A 164 -6.29 -1.07 16.75
CA ILE A 164 -7.73 -1.21 16.57
C ILE A 164 -8.25 -2.32 17.48
N PRO A 165 -8.84 -1.97 18.63
CA PRO A 165 -9.51 -2.94 19.49
C PRO A 165 -10.83 -3.40 18.88
N ILE A 166 -11.06 -4.71 18.91
CA ILE A 166 -12.25 -5.37 18.41
C ILE A 166 -12.79 -6.28 19.50
N TYR A 167 -14.09 -6.21 19.75
CA TYR A 167 -14.76 -7.04 20.74
C TYR A 167 -16.06 -7.59 20.17
N ASN A 168 -16.21 -8.92 20.19
CA ASN A 168 -17.38 -9.64 19.67
C ASN A 168 -17.77 -9.17 18.25
N ASN A 169 -16.80 -9.14 17.34
CA ASN A 169 -16.92 -8.70 15.95
C ASN A 169 -17.30 -7.21 15.76
N THR A 170 -17.21 -6.41 16.83
CA THR A 170 -17.49 -4.97 16.78
C THR A 170 -16.17 -4.20 16.94
N VAL A 171 -15.88 -3.33 15.98
CA VAL A 171 -14.73 -2.41 16.07
C VAL A 171 -15.06 -1.32 17.10
N LEU A 172 -14.22 -1.18 18.13
CA LEU A 172 -14.37 -0.14 19.14
C LEU A 172 -13.74 1.16 18.62
N GLN A 173 -14.48 1.89 17.78
CA GLN A 173 -13.98 3.10 17.10
C GLN A 173 -13.43 4.16 18.05
N SER A 174 -14.08 4.40 19.20
CA SER A 174 -13.65 5.37 20.21
C SER A 174 -12.27 5.08 20.81
N ASP A 175 -11.88 3.80 20.81
CA ASP A 175 -10.63 3.33 21.42
C ASP A 175 -9.54 3.08 20.38
N THR A 176 -9.85 3.26 19.09
CA THR A 176 -8.87 3.18 18.00
C THR A 176 -7.83 4.30 18.13
N LYS A 177 -6.55 3.95 18.04
CA LYS A 177 -5.44 4.92 17.99
C LYS A 177 -4.72 4.83 16.66
N THR A 178 -4.44 5.98 16.06
CA THR A 178 -3.65 6.08 14.82
C THR A 178 -2.36 6.82 15.12
N LEU A 179 -1.23 6.17 14.88
CA LEU A 179 0.09 6.77 14.89
C LEU A 179 0.45 7.19 13.47
N GLN A 180 0.99 8.41 13.31
CA GLN A 180 1.43 8.93 12.01
C GLN A 180 2.86 8.49 11.68
N VAL A 181 3.16 7.22 11.96
CA VAL A 181 4.42 6.54 11.66
C VAL A 181 4.11 5.24 10.92
N GLY A 182 4.83 4.96 9.84
CA GLY A 182 4.71 3.74 9.08
C GLY A 182 5.98 3.39 8.32
N GLY A 183 5.86 2.47 7.37
CA GLY A 183 7.00 1.97 6.59
C GLY A 183 7.78 3.04 5.81
N MET A 184 7.14 4.16 5.44
CA MET A 184 7.78 5.28 4.76
C MET A 184 8.69 6.07 5.69
N ASP A 185 8.31 6.23 6.95
CA ASP A 185 9.13 6.91 7.97
C ASP A 185 10.39 6.10 8.26
N ILE A 186 10.27 4.77 8.29
CA ILE A 186 11.41 3.84 8.41
C ILE A 186 12.34 3.98 7.21
N SER A 187 11.79 3.96 5.98
CA SER A 187 12.58 4.16 4.75
C SER A 187 13.27 5.53 4.73
N SER A 188 12.59 6.57 5.20
CA SER A 188 13.13 7.94 5.29
C SER A 188 14.24 8.03 6.35
N HIS A 189 14.09 7.33 7.47
CA HIS A 189 15.11 7.26 8.50
C HIS A 189 16.34 6.49 8.02
N LEU A 190 16.14 5.35 7.34
CA LEU A 190 17.22 4.60 6.70
C LEU A 190 17.97 5.47 5.69
N LEU A 191 17.25 6.21 4.85
CA LEU A 191 17.85 7.16 3.91
C LEU A 191 18.70 8.21 4.63
N HIS A 192 18.22 8.74 5.76
CA HIS A 192 18.99 9.67 6.59
C HIS A 192 20.23 9.04 7.24
N LEU A 193 20.20 7.76 7.59
CA LEU A 193 21.38 7.05 8.11
C LEU A 193 22.42 6.82 7.01
N LEU A 194 21.98 6.39 5.82
CA LEU A 194 22.85 6.14 4.67
C LEU A 194 23.44 7.43 4.08
N SER A 195 22.72 8.56 4.16
CA SER A 195 23.27 9.85 3.75
C SER A 195 24.44 10.31 4.62
N LYS A 196 24.49 9.92 5.90
CA LYS A 196 25.66 10.15 6.77
C LYS A 196 26.90 9.35 6.34
N LYS A 197 26.70 8.24 5.61
CA LYS A 197 27.76 7.47 4.94
C LYS A 197 28.08 7.99 3.53
N ASN A 198 27.54 9.14 3.13
CA ASN A 198 27.68 9.76 1.81
C ASN A 198 27.00 8.99 0.65
N TYR A 199 26.03 8.14 0.94
CA TYR A 199 25.18 7.56 -0.11
C TYR A 199 24.04 8.51 -0.48
N ALA A 200 23.96 8.88 -1.76
CA ALA A 200 22.86 9.65 -2.32
C ALA A 200 21.86 8.71 -3.01
N LEU A 201 20.82 8.31 -2.27
CA LEU A 201 19.82 7.34 -2.72
C LEU A 201 18.43 7.97 -2.87
N SER A 202 17.59 7.36 -3.69
CA SER A 202 16.16 7.68 -3.71
C SER A 202 15.45 7.00 -2.53
N LEU A 203 14.26 7.52 -2.19
CA LEU A 203 13.43 6.90 -1.16
C LEU A 203 12.98 5.48 -1.55
N ASP A 204 12.80 5.21 -2.84
CA ASP A 204 12.41 3.88 -3.34
C ASP A 204 13.55 2.86 -3.17
N THR A 205 14.79 3.25 -3.48
CA THR A 205 15.96 2.40 -3.20
C THR A 205 16.12 2.14 -1.70
N ALA A 206 15.91 3.15 -0.85
CA ALA A 206 15.91 2.96 0.60
C ALA A 206 14.79 2.01 1.04
N ASN A 207 13.61 2.06 0.42
CA ASN A 207 12.52 1.13 0.70
C ASN A 207 12.88 -0.31 0.33
N GLU A 208 13.50 -0.54 -0.83
CA GLU A 208 13.98 -1.87 -1.24
C GLU A 208 15.03 -2.43 -0.28
N ILE A 209 15.98 -1.59 0.14
CA ILE A 209 16.99 -1.97 1.13
C ILE A 209 16.33 -2.36 2.44
N LYS A 210 15.38 -1.54 2.92
CA LYS A 210 14.62 -1.82 4.15
C LYS A 210 13.93 -3.19 4.07
N GLU A 211 13.22 -3.47 2.98
CA GLU A 211 12.48 -4.73 2.83
C GLU A 211 13.38 -5.96 2.73
N LYS A 212 14.56 -5.83 2.12
CA LYS A 212 15.48 -6.95 1.90
C LYS A 212 16.44 -7.20 3.06
N LEU A 213 16.91 -6.14 3.72
CA LEU A 213 18.06 -6.21 4.62
C LEU A 213 17.75 -5.82 6.06
N SER A 214 16.72 -5.01 6.32
CA SER A 214 16.42 -4.56 7.68
C SER A 214 15.78 -5.64 8.55
N TYR A 215 15.93 -5.50 9.86
CA TYR A 215 15.34 -6.38 10.86
C TYR A 215 15.13 -5.61 12.17
N VAL A 216 14.27 -6.11 13.05
CA VAL A 216 14.03 -5.51 14.37
C VAL A 216 14.97 -6.16 15.40
N SER A 217 15.75 -5.35 16.10
CA SER A 217 16.60 -5.85 17.19
C SER A 217 15.77 -6.15 18.44
N TYR A 218 16.11 -7.23 19.16
CA TYR A 218 15.54 -7.47 20.48
C TYR A 218 16.00 -6.42 21.51
N ASN A 219 17.22 -5.89 21.36
CA ASN A 219 17.78 -4.86 22.22
C ASN A 219 18.77 -4.00 21.43
N GLY A 220 18.26 -2.98 20.75
CA GLY A 220 19.05 -2.12 19.88
C GLY A 220 20.27 -1.50 20.58
N LYS A 221 20.13 -1.08 21.84
CA LYS A 221 21.26 -0.50 22.62
C LYS A 221 22.39 -1.50 22.86
N LYS A 222 22.06 -2.78 23.07
CA LYS A 222 23.07 -3.82 23.27
C LYS A 222 23.72 -4.17 21.93
N GLU A 223 22.92 -4.31 20.88
CA GLU A 223 23.41 -4.65 19.55
C GLU A 223 24.30 -3.56 18.97
N GLU A 224 23.95 -2.29 19.14
CA GLU A 224 24.77 -1.13 18.74
C GLU A 224 26.12 -1.06 19.50
N ARG A 225 26.19 -1.57 20.73
CA ARG A 225 27.47 -1.67 21.45
C ARG A 225 28.34 -2.78 20.88
N ILE A 226 27.74 -3.91 20.51
CA ILE A 226 28.44 -5.08 19.98
C ILE A 226 28.95 -4.78 18.56
N SER A 227 28.17 -4.09 17.74
CA SER A 227 28.53 -3.76 16.36
C SER A 227 29.75 -2.84 16.24
N ARG A 228 30.14 -2.13 17.31
CA ARG A 228 31.40 -1.36 17.36
C ARG A 228 32.64 -2.24 17.38
N PHE A 229 32.50 -3.52 17.72
CA PHE A 229 33.59 -4.48 17.84
C PHE A 229 33.50 -5.59 16.79
N VAL A 230 32.34 -5.81 16.19
CA VAL A 230 32.06 -6.93 15.26
C VAL A 230 31.26 -6.41 14.07
N HIS A 231 31.78 -6.59 12.85
CA HIS A 231 31.15 -6.18 11.59
C HIS A 231 30.42 -7.31 10.85
N ASP A 232 30.10 -8.42 11.52
CA ASP A 232 29.45 -9.60 10.90
C ASP A 232 28.04 -9.31 10.33
N LEU A 233 27.48 -8.14 10.65
CA LEU A 233 26.16 -7.68 10.25
C LEU A 233 26.16 -6.97 8.88
N GLU A 234 27.34 -6.66 8.31
CA GLU A 234 27.46 -5.96 7.04
C GLU A 234 26.86 -6.77 5.88
N ARG A 235 26.08 -6.07 5.05
CA ARG A 235 25.52 -6.57 3.79
C ARG A 235 25.67 -5.51 2.71
N VAL A 236 25.81 -5.97 1.48
CA VAL A 236 25.97 -5.10 0.30
C VAL A 236 24.71 -5.16 -0.56
N TYR A 237 24.21 -4.00 -0.96
CA TYR A 237 23.13 -3.86 -1.94
C TYR A 237 23.54 -2.85 -3.01
N ASN A 238 23.71 -3.27 -4.26
CA ASN A 238 24.14 -2.38 -5.36
C ASN A 238 25.32 -1.48 -4.97
N ASP A 239 26.41 -2.07 -4.46
CA ASP A 239 27.63 -1.38 -3.97
C ASP A 239 27.44 -0.47 -2.73
N ILE A 240 26.29 -0.57 -2.05
CA ILE A 240 25.99 0.15 -0.82
C ILE A 240 26.23 -0.78 0.38
N HIS A 241 27.15 -0.38 1.26
CA HIS A 241 27.54 -1.12 2.46
C HIS A 241 26.65 -0.72 3.65
N ILE A 242 25.86 -1.68 4.13
CA ILE A 242 24.81 -1.46 5.13
C ILE A 242 25.07 -2.42 6.29
N ASP A 243 25.26 -1.87 7.48
CA ASP A 243 25.66 -2.62 8.67
C ASP A 243 24.64 -2.36 9.79
N THR A 244 24.95 -1.47 10.73
CA THR A 244 24.06 -1.12 11.85
C THR A 244 22.75 -0.48 11.41
N GLU A 245 22.72 0.14 10.23
CA GLU A 245 21.52 0.79 9.69
C GLU A 245 20.36 -0.20 9.51
N ARG A 246 20.67 -1.50 9.34
CA ARG A 246 19.69 -2.57 9.14
C ARG A 246 18.70 -2.67 10.31
N PHE A 247 19.16 -2.48 11.54
CA PHE A 247 18.27 -2.49 12.71
C PHE A 247 17.94 -1.09 13.22
N LEU A 248 18.91 -0.16 13.17
CA LEU A 248 18.70 1.21 13.64
C LEU A 248 17.57 1.92 12.91
N CYS A 249 17.35 1.63 11.62
CA CYS A 249 16.24 2.23 10.89
C CYS A 249 14.86 1.88 11.49
N THR A 250 14.73 0.75 12.18
CA THR A 250 13.47 0.26 12.76
C THR A 250 13.22 0.73 14.20
N GLU A 251 14.23 1.27 14.89
CA GLU A 251 14.15 1.74 16.29
C GLU A 251 13.34 3.04 16.47
N ILE A 252 12.76 3.56 15.39
CA ILE A 252 11.84 4.71 15.42
C ILE A 252 10.39 4.33 15.73
N LEU A 253 10.08 3.02 15.69
CA LEU A 253 8.79 2.44 16.07
C LEU A 253 8.72 2.21 17.58
#